data_AF-A0A8S0FI71-F1
#
_entry.id   AF-A0A8S0FI71-F1
#
_cell.length_a   1.000
_cell.length_b   1.000
_cell.length_c   1.000
_cell.angle_alpha   90.00
_cell.angle_beta   90.00
_cell.angle_gamma   90.00
#
_symmetry.space_group_name_H-M   'P 1'
#
loop_
_entity.id
_entity.type
_entity.pdbx_description
1 polymer ?
#
loop_
_entity_poly.entity_id
_entity_poly.type
_entity_poly.pdbx_seq_one_letter_code
_entity_poly.pdbx_strand_id
1 'polypeptide(L)'
;MNADLIGLSGLITPSLDEMVNVAKEMERQGFTIPLLIGGATTSKAHTAVKIEQNYSGPTVYVQNASRTVGVVAALLSDTQRDDFVARTRKEYETVRIQHGRKKPRTPPVTLEAARDNDFAFDWQAYTPPVAHRLGVQEVEASIETLRNYIDWTPFFMTWSPWPGSIRAFWKMKW
;
A
#
# COMPACT_ATOMS: atom_id res chain seq x y z
N MET A 1 20.63 14.88 16.18
CA MET A 1 19.22 15.15 15.81
C MET A 1 18.35 14.39 16.78
N ASN A 2 17.36 15.04 17.40
CA ASN A 2 16.39 14.39 18.28
C ASN A 2 15.04 14.45 17.56
N ALA A 3 14.68 13.37 16.87
CA ALA A 3 13.38 13.27 16.21
C ALA A 3 12.33 12.73 17.18
N ASP A 4 11.13 13.30 17.15
CA ASP A 4 10.03 12.88 18.02
C ASP A 4 9.23 11.69 17.47
N LEU A 5 9.46 11.33 16.20
CA LEU A 5 8.79 10.25 15.49
C LEU A 5 9.53 9.85 14.21
N ILE A 6 9.33 8.61 13.76
CA ILE A 6 9.91 8.06 12.52
C ILE A 6 8.77 7.70 11.56
N GLY A 7 8.87 8.13 10.30
CA GLY A 7 7.93 7.78 9.25
C GLY A 7 8.57 6.90 8.17
N LEU A 8 7.92 5.79 7.84
CA LEU A 8 8.33 4.89 6.75
C LEU A 8 7.32 4.95 5.60
N SER A 9 7.85 5.00 4.38
CA SER A 9 7.06 4.98 3.14
C SER A 9 7.43 3.77 2.29
N GLY A 10 6.44 3.03 1.79
CA GLY A 10 6.64 1.82 0.98
C GLY A 10 5.77 1.83 -0.28
N LEU A 11 6.36 1.50 -1.43
CA LEU A 11 5.66 1.49 -2.72
C LEU A 11 5.37 0.06 -3.22
N ILE A 12 6.26 -0.89 -2.94
CA ILE A 12 6.19 -2.26 -3.47
C ILE A 12 6.10 -3.28 -2.33
N THR A 13 5.68 -4.51 -2.67
CA THR A 13 5.44 -5.56 -1.67
C THR A 13 6.67 -5.85 -0.80
N PRO A 14 7.91 -5.93 -1.35
CA PRO A 14 9.12 -6.10 -0.53
C PRO A 14 9.36 -5.00 0.53
N SER A 15 8.83 -3.78 0.32
CA SER A 15 8.97 -2.70 1.30
C SER A 15 8.27 -3.03 2.64
N LEU A 16 7.29 -3.93 2.64
CA LEU A 16 6.58 -4.34 3.85
C LEU A 16 7.48 -5.13 4.80
N ASP A 17 8.36 -5.99 4.27
CA ASP A 17 9.31 -6.75 5.06
C ASP A 17 10.34 -5.84 5.72
N GLU A 18 10.80 -4.81 5.00
CA GLU A 18 11.69 -3.79 5.57
C GLU A 18 11.01 -2.98 6.69
N MET A 19 9.72 -2.68 6.59
CA MET A 19 9.00 -2.01 7.69
C MET A 19 8.91 -2.88 8.94
N VAL A 20 8.72 -4.20 8.78
CA VAL A 20 8.78 -5.15 9.89
C VAL A 20 10.19 -5.20 10.49
N ASN A 21 11.21 -5.22 9.64
CA ASN A 21 12.62 -5.20 10.05
C ASN A 21 12.93 -3.94 10.87
N VAL A 22 12.53 -2.76 10.41
CA VAL A 22 12.71 -1.51 11.15
C VAL A 22 11.98 -1.52 12.50
N ALA A 23 10.75 -2.03 12.57
CA ALA A 23 10.03 -2.13 13.84
C ALA A 23 10.79 -3.02 14.87
N LYS A 24 11.30 -4.17 14.42
CA LYS A 24 12.14 -5.06 15.24
C LYS A 24 13.42 -4.37 15.70
N GLU A 25 14.04 -3.58 14.81
CA GLU A 25 15.27 -2.88 15.12
C GLU A 25 15.06 -1.72 16.09
N MET A 26 13.93 -1.01 15.97
CA MET A 26 13.50 0.00 16.94
C MET A 26 13.29 -0.62 18.33
N GLU A 27 12.68 -1.80 18.41
CA GLU A 27 12.55 -2.54 19.66
C GLU A 27 13.92 -2.96 20.20
N ARG A 28 14.77 -3.54 19.35
CA ARG A 28 16.12 -4.01 19.73
C ARG A 28 16.98 -2.90 20.30
N GLN A 29 16.84 -1.69 19.77
CA GLN A 29 17.58 -0.52 20.23
C GLN A 29 16.86 0.28 21.34
N GLY A 30 15.69 -0.17 21.80
CA GLY A 30 14.96 0.46 22.91
C GLY A 30 14.35 1.82 22.57
N PHE A 31 13.92 2.03 21.32
CA PHE A 31 13.20 3.24 20.93
C PHE A 31 11.85 3.33 21.66
N THR A 32 11.38 4.56 21.89
CA THR A 32 10.07 4.82 22.52
C THR A 32 9.20 5.80 21.72
N ILE A 33 9.78 6.43 20.69
CA ILE A 33 9.10 7.37 19.80
C ILE A 33 8.13 6.65 18.85
N PRO A 34 7.04 7.29 18.39
CA PRO A 34 6.10 6.67 17.47
C PRO A 34 6.71 6.30 16.11
N LEU A 35 6.27 5.16 15.58
CA LEU A 35 6.54 4.68 14.22
C LEU A 35 5.30 4.88 13.34
N LEU A 36 5.41 5.71 12.32
CA LEU A 36 4.37 5.94 11.32
C LEU A 36 4.64 5.10 10.06
N ILE A 37 3.60 4.40 9.61
CA ILE A 37 3.65 3.53 8.43
C ILE A 37 2.70 4.10 7.35
N GLY A 38 3.23 4.31 6.14
CA GLY A 38 2.43 4.77 5.00
C GLY A 38 3.01 4.33 3.65
N GLY A 39 2.30 4.66 2.58
CA GLY A 39 2.66 4.30 1.20
C GLY A 39 1.73 3.26 0.57
N ALA A 40 1.89 3.04 -0.73
CA ALA A 40 0.93 2.33 -1.58
C ALA A 40 0.64 0.88 -1.15
N THR A 41 1.65 0.15 -0.67
CA THR A 41 1.49 -1.27 -0.26
C THR A 41 1.10 -1.43 1.19
N THR A 42 1.10 -0.34 1.96
CA THR A 42 0.77 -0.38 3.39
C THR A 42 -0.73 -0.41 3.61
N SER A 43 -1.16 -1.12 4.65
CA SER A 43 -2.56 -1.18 5.04
C SER A 43 -2.67 -1.33 6.55
N LYS A 44 -3.79 -0.86 7.10
CA LYS A 44 -4.14 -1.05 8.52
C LYS A 44 -4.05 -2.52 8.93
N ALA A 45 -4.52 -3.43 8.07
CA ALA A 45 -4.49 -4.86 8.33
C ALA A 45 -3.05 -5.40 8.43
N HIS A 46 -2.19 -5.07 7.48
CA HIS A 46 -0.79 -5.50 7.52
C HIS A 46 -0.06 -4.93 8.74
N THR A 47 -0.22 -3.62 9.01
CA THR A 47 0.42 -2.98 10.17
C THR A 47 0.00 -3.62 11.48
N ALA A 48 -1.31 -3.86 11.69
CA ALA A 48 -1.83 -4.48 12.90
C ALA A 48 -1.38 -5.95 13.08
N VAL A 49 -1.31 -6.71 11.99
CA VAL A 49 -1.03 -8.16 12.04
C VAL A 49 0.48 -8.47 12.05
N LYS A 50 1.29 -7.67 11.34
CA LYS A 50 2.68 -8.01 11.03
C LYS A 50 3.72 -7.02 11.54
N ILE A 51 3.38 -5.75 11.77
CA ILE A 51 4.36 -4.72 12.15
C ILE A 51 4.27 -4.39 13.65
N GLU A 52 3.11 -3.95 14.13
CA GLU A 52 2.94 -3.37 15.48
C GLU A 52 3.34 -4.32 16.62
N GLN A 53 3.20 -5.63 16.43
CA GLN A 53 3.59 -6.63 17.43
C GLN A 53 5.12 -6.76 17.62
N ASN A 54 5.92 -6.14 16.76
CA ASN A 54 7.39 -6.18 16.85
C ASN A 54 7.98 -4.92 17.50
N TYR A 55 7.16 -3.95 17.91
CA TYR A 55 7.61 -2.72 18.54
C TYR A 55 6.69 -2.31 19.69
N SER A 56 7.25 -2.15 20.88
CA SER A 56 6.54 -1.81 22.12
C SER A 56 6.08 -0.36 22.17
N GLY A 57 6.68 0.53 21.36
CA GLY A 57 6.22 1.91 21.17
C GLY A 57 4.96 2.02 20.30
N PRO A 58 4.40 3.23 20.10
CA PRO A 58 3.25 3.42 19.24
C PRO A 58 3.59 3.13 17.77
N THR A 59 2.86 2.21 17.12
CA THR A 59 2.95 1.98 15.67
C THR A 59 1.63 2.36 15.01
N VAL A 60 1.64 3.26 14.04
CA VAL A 60 0.42 3.82 13.44
C VAL A 60 0.50 3.84 11.92
N TYR A 61 -0.44 3.13 11.29
CA TYR A 61 -0.73 3.26 9.86
C TYR A 61 -1.50 4.56 9.57
N VAL A 62 -1.05 5.31 8.56
CA VAL A 62 -1.73 6.50 8.07
C VAL A 62 -1.97 6.40 6.56
N GLN A 63 -3.22 6.63 6.16
CA GLN A 63 -3.67 6.40 4.79
C GLN A 63 -3.20 7.46 3.79
N ASN A 64 -3.09 8.73 4.22
CA ASN A 64 -2.70 9.84 3.35
C ASN A 64 -2.16 11.02 4.18
N ALA A 65 -1.50 11.96 3.49
CA ALA A 65 -0.84 13.10 4.12
C ALA A 65 -1.79 14.00 4.92
N SER A 66 -3.03 14.21 4.46
CA SER A 66 -4.00 15.07 5.17
C SER A 66 -4.39 14.49 6.54
N ARG A 67 -4.49 13.16 6.65
CA ARG A 67 -4.74 12.49 7.93
C ARG A 67 -3.49 12.45 8.83
N THR A 68 -2.28 12.46 8.25
CA THR A 68 -1.03 12.45 9.02
C THR A 68 -0.94 13.62 10.00
N VAL A 69 -1.40 14.81 9.61
CA VAL A 69 -1.36 16.00 10.49
C VAL A 69 -2.09 15.76 11.80
N GLY A 70 -3.32 15.23 11.74
CA GLY A 70 -4.12 14.95 12.95
C GLY A 70 -3.53 13.82 13.80
N VAL A 71 -2.94 12.79 13.17
CA VAL A 71 -2.27 11.69 13.87
C VAL A 71 -1.03 12.19 14.61
N VAL A 72 -0.17 12.97 13.94
CA VAL A 72 1.04 13.54 14.54
C VAL A 72 0.67 14.48 15.69
N ALA A 73 -0.31 15.35 15.49
CA ALA A 73 -0.78 16.26 16.55
C ALA A 73 -1.27 15.49 17.80
N ALA A 74 -2.01 14.39 17.62
CA ALA A 74 -2.45 13.57 18.73
C ALA A 74 -1.29 12.84 19.43
N LEU A 75 -0.32 12.30 18.67
CA LEU A 75 0.82 11.56 19.21
C LEU A 75 1.81 12.42 20.00
N LEU A 76 1.90 13.71 19.67
CA LEU A 76 2.78 14.69 20.32
C LEU A 76 2.06 15.52 21.38
N SER A 77 0.76 15.33 21.59
CA SER A 77 -0.03 16.07 22.57
C SER A 77 0.01 15.41 23.94
N ASP A 78 0.39 16.17 24.97
CA ASP A 78 0.43 15.71 26.36
C ASP A 78 -0.92 15.22 26.91
N THR A 79 -2.03 15.66 26.32
CA THR A 79 -3.38 15.31 26.76
C THR A 79 -4.06 14.25 25.90
N GLN A 80 -3.65 14.08 24.64
CA GLN A 80 -4.31 13.17 23.70
C GLN A 80 -3.51 11.90 23.40
N ARG A 81 -2.20 11.91 23.64
CA ARG A 81 -1.30 10.82 23.25
C ARG A 81 -1.76 9.47 23.80
N ASP A 82 -1.96 9.38 25.10
CA ASP A 82 -2.23 8.09 25.76
C ASP A 82 -3.58 7.51 25.30
N ASP A 83 -4.62 8.33 25.24
CA ASP A 83 -5.94 7.95 24.73
C ASP A 83 -5.89 7.53 23.25
N PHE A 84 -5.15 8.27 22.43
CA PHE A 84 -4.97 7.95 21.01
C PHE A 84 -4.27 6.61 20.81
N VAL A 85 -3.18 6.37 21.55
CA VAL A 85 -2.40 5.12 21.48
C VAL A 85 -3.23 3.94 21.95
N ALA A 86 -3.91 4.08 23.10
CA ALA A 86 -4.78 3.04 23.65
C ALA A 86 -5.91 2.67 22.68
N ARG A 87 -6.57 3.67 22.09
CA ARG A 87 -7.62 3.47 21.08
C ARG A 87 -7.08 2.76 19.84
N THR A 88 -5.92 3.17 19.34
CA THR A 88 -5.30 2.57 18.15
C THR A 88 -4.90 1.12 18.38
N ARG A 89 -4.31 0.79 19.54
CA ARG A 89 -3.99 -0.58 19.93
C ARG A 89 -5.23 -1.47 20.00
N LYS A 90 -6.31 -0.97 20.60
CA LYS A 90 -7.59 -1.69 20.65
C LYS A 90 -8.20 -1.92 19.26
N GLU A 91 -8.08 -0.93 18.38
CA GLU A 91 -8.49 -1.07 16.98
C GLU A 91 -7.67 -2.16 16.28
N TYR A 92 -6.35 -2.18 16.47
CA TYR A 92 -5.47 -3.16 15.84
C TYR A 92 -5.70 -4.57 16.37
N GLU A 93 -5.98 -4.71 17.66
CA GLU A 93 -6.38 -5.99 18.25
C GLU A 93 -7.68 -6.51 17.61
N THR A 94 -8.66 -5.63 17.43
CA THR A 94 -9.91 -5.99 16.74
C THR A 94 -9.63 -6.46 15.31
N VAL A 95 -8.77 -5.75 14.58
CA VAL A 95 -8.38 -6.11 13.21
C VAL A 95 -7.65 -7.46 13.17
N ARG A 96 -6.74 -7.73 14.13
CA ARG A 96 -6.05 -9.03 14.26
C ARG A 96 -7.02 -10.17 14.49
N ILE A 97 -7.93 -10.03 15.46
CA ILE A 97 -8.94 -11.06 15.76
C ILE A 97 -9.83 -11.30 14.53
N GLN A 98 -10.29 -10.24 13.86
CA GLN A 98 -11.10 -10.38 12.65
C GLN A 98 -10.34 -11.07 11.53
N HIS A 99 -9.06 -10.73 11.31
CA HIS A 99 -8.23 -11.36 10.30
C HIS A 99 -7.96 -12.85 10.62
N GLY A 100 -7.66 -13.17 11.89
CA GLY A 100 -7.45 -14.55 12.34
C GLY A 100 -8.71 -15.42 12.26
N ARG A 101 -9.90 -14.82 12.33
CA ARG A 101 -11.18 -15.52 12.12
C ARG A 101 -11.54 -15.72 10.65
N LYS A 102 -10.86 -15.07 9.70
CA LYS A 102 -11.15 -15.25 8.27
C LYS A 102 -10.82 -16.67 7.86
N LYS A 103 -11.86 -17.47 7.65
CA LYS A 103 -11.76 -18.71 6.90
C LYS A 103 -11.70 -18.37 5.41
N PRO A 104 -10.89 -19.10 4.61
CA PRO A 104 -10.94 -18.99 3.16
C PRO A 104 -12.40 -19.11 2.69
N ARG A 105 -12.85 -18.16 1.88
CA ARG A 105 -14.22 -18.18 1.33
C ARG A 105 -14.47 -19.42 0.47
N THR A 106 -13.41 -19.93 -0.13
CA THR A 106 -13.33 -21.17 -0.89
C THR A 106 -12.25 -22.05 -0.27
N PRO A 107 -12.47 -23.36 -0.06
CA PRO A 107 -11.42 -24.26 0.40
C PRO A 107 -10.21 -24.18 -0.54
N PRO A 108 -8.98 -24.19 -0.01
CA PRO A 108 -7.80 -24.33 -0.86
C PRO A 108 -7.83 -25.70 -1.55
N VAL A 109 -7.34 -25.73 -2.78
CA VAL A 109 -7.13 -26.97 -3.55
C VAL A 109 -5.65 -27.31 -3.56
N THR A 110 -5.31 -28.57 -3.85
CA THR A 110 -3.92 -28.95 -4.06
C THR A 110 -3.38 -28.30 -5.33
N LEU A 111 -2.05 -28.19 -5.43
CA LEU A 111 -1.41 -27.64 -6.61
C LEU A 111 -1.72 -28.48 -7.87
N GLU A 112 -1.83 -29.79 -7.70
CA GLU A 112 -2.17 -30.75 -8.75
C GLU A 112 -3.59 -30.48 -9.26
N ALA A 113 -4.58 -30.41 -8.36
CA ALA A 113 -5.96 -30.12 -8.76
C ALA A 113 -6.13 -28.76 -9.43
N ALA A 114 -5.35 -27.75 -9.02
CA ALA A 114 -5.36 -26.45 -9.69
C ALA A 114 -4.76 -26.50 -11.10
N ARG A 115 -3.72 -27.31 -11.33
CA ARG A 115 -3.10 -27.52 -12.64
C ARG A 115 -3.97 -28.37 -13.56
N ASP A 116 -4.66 -29.36 -13.00
CA ASP A 116 -5.63 -30.18 -13.75
C ASP A 116 -6.86 -29.36 -14.18
N ASN A 117 -7.16 -28.28 -13.46
CA ASN A 117 -8.19 -27.30 -13.79
C ASN A 117 -7.56 -26.01 -14.37
N ASP A 118 -6.67 -26.15 -15.34
CA ASP A 118 -6.10 -25.02 -16.06
C ASP A 118 -7.13 -24.39 -17.03
N PHE A 119 -6.66 -23.43 -17.83
CA PHE A 119 -7.52 -22.77 -18.81
C PHE A 119 -7.87 -23.74 -19.95
N ALA A 120 -9.10 -24.27 -19.92
CA ALA A 120 -9.63 -25.13 -20.97
C ALA A 120 -9.79 -24.37 -22.29
N PHE A 121 -8.93 -24.69 -23.26
CA PHE A 121 -8.90 -24.02 -24.56
C PHE A 121 -8.48 -25.00 -25.66
N ASP A 122 -9.17 -24.94 -26.81
CA ASP A 122 -8.82 -25.75 -27.98
C ASP A 122 -7.67 -25.09 -28.75
N TRP A 123 -6.45 -25.49 -28.39
CA TRP A 123 -5.24 -25.05 -29.06
C TRP A 123 -5.10 -25.59 -30.50
N GLN A 124 -5.81 -26.67 -30.86
CA GLN A 124 -5.73 -27.24 -32.22
C GLN A 124 -6.54 -26.40 -33.21
N ALA A 125 -7.64 -25.79 -32.77
CA ALA A 125 -8.44 -24.88 -33.58
C ALA A 125 -7.93 -23.43 -33.59
N TYR A 126 -6.93 -23.11 -32.76
CA TYR A 126 -6.36 -21.77 -32.66
C TYR A 126 -5.03 -21.67 -33.40
N THR A 127 -4.89 -20.65 -34.24
CA THR A 127 -3.60 -20.25 -34.80
C THR A 127 -3.14 -18.98 -34.10
N PRO A 128 -2.14 -19.04 -33.20
CA PRO A 128 -1.57 -17.85 -32.57
C PRO A 128 -1.04 -16.87 -33.63
N PRO A 129 -1.23 -15.54 -33.46
CA PRO A 129 -0.66 -14.57 -34.38
C PRO A 129 0.87 -14.65 -34.35
N VAL A 130 1.48 -14.78 -35.53
CA VAL A 130 2.94 -14.77 -35.66
C VAL A 130 3.43 -13.34 -35.48
N ALA A 131 4.31 -13.12 -34.51
CA ALA A 131 4.90 -11.81 -34.26
C ALA A 131 5.68 -11.32 -35.49
N HIS A 132 5.39 -10.10 -35.96
CA HIS A 132 6.05 -9.52 -37.14
C HIS A 132 7.56 -9.31 -36.95
N ARG A 133 8.00 -9.05 -35.72
CA ARG A 133 9.42 -8.93 -35.35
C ARG A 133 9.69 -9.74 -34.09
N LEU A 134 10.72 -10.57 -34.15
CA LEU A 134 11.29 -11.29 -33.01
C LEU A 134 12.60 -10.61 -32.57
N GLY A 135 13.05 -10.91 -31.36
CA GLY A 135 14.28 -10.34 -30.78
C GLY A 135 14.03 -9.08 -29.96
N VAL A 136 15.12 -8.43 -29.53
CA VAL A 136 15.09 -7.25 -28.68
C VAL A 136 15.36 -6.00 -29.52
N GLN A 137 14.56 -4.96 -29.32
CA GLN A 137 14.73 -3.67 -29.98
C GLN A 137 14.60 -2.55 -28.95
N GLU A 138 15.56 -1.62 -28.94
CA GLU A 138 15.42 -0.37 -28.22
C GLU A 138 14.38 0.52 -28.93
N VAL A 139 13.60 1.26 -28.13
CA VAL A 139 12.56 2.16 -28.62
C VAL A 139 12.67 3.48 -27.89
N GLU A 140 12.62 4.56 -28.65
CA GLU A 140 12.57 5.93 -28.15
C GLU A 140 11.31 6.62 -28.70
N ALA A 141 10.77 7.58 -27.95
CA ALA A 141 9.64 8.38 -28.36
C ALA A 141 9.76 9.80 -27.81
N SER A 142 9.39 10.79 -28.62
CA SER A 142 9.40 12.18 -28.21
C SER A 142 8.24 12.50 -27.26
N ILE A 143 8.38 13.54 -26.43
CA ILE A 143 7.30 13.99 -25.55
C ILE A 143 6.08 14.45 -26.35
N GLU A 144 6.28 15.05 -27.53
CA GLU A 144 5.21 15.44 -28.45
C GLU A 144 4.35 14.24 -28.89
N THR A 145 4.97 13.06 -28.98
CA THR A 145 4.25 11.81 -29.24
C THR A 145 3.57 11.30 -27.96
N LEU A 146 4.32 11.19 -26.87
CA LEU A 146 3.85 10.57 -25.62
C LEU A 146 2.72 11.35 -24.93
N ARG A 147 2.66 12.68 -25.07
CA ARG A 147 1.60 13.52 -24.46
C ARG A 147 0.19 13.12 -24.84
N ASN A 148 0.01 12.51 -26.02
CA ASN A 148 -1.30 12.07 -26.52
C ASN A 148 -1.75 10.75 -25.87
N TYR A 149 -0.85 10.07 -25.16
CA TYR A 149 -1.09 8.79 -24.49
C TYR A 149 -1.09 8.92 -22.96
N ILE A 150 -1.00 10.13 -22.42
CA ILE A 150 -1.07 10.34 -20.97
C ILE A 150 -2.50 10.09 -20.49
N ASP A 151 -2.67 9.06 -19.65
CA ASP A 151 -3.81 9.00 -18.74
C ASP A 151 -3.58 9.98 -17.59
N TRP A 152 -4.34 11.07 -17.56
CA TRP A 152 -4.23 12.11 -16.53
C TRP A 152 -4.94 11.74 -15.22
N THR A 153 -5.67 10.62 -15.18
CA THR A 153 -6.41 10.20 -13.97
C THR A 153 -5.47 9.97 -12.78
N PRO A 154 -4.37 9.20 -12.90
CA PRO A 154 -3.43 8.99 -11.80
C PRO A 154 -2.71 10.30 -11.40
N PHE A 155 -2.46 11.20 -12.35
CA PHE A 155 -1.86 12.51 -12.07
C PHE A 155 -2.78 13.32 -11.13
N PHE A 156 -4.07 13.42 -11.45
CA PHE A 156 -5.00 14.14 -10.58
C PHE A 156 -5.25 13.41 -9.26
N MET A 157 -5.30 12.07 -9.23
CA MET A 157 -5.35 11.34 -7.95
C MET A 157 -4.16 11.65 -7.05
N THR A 158 -2.97 11.82 -7.63
CA THR A 158 -1.74 12.14 -6.90
C THR A 158 -1.81 13.53 -6.26
N TRP A 159 -2.26 14.53 -7.01
CA TRP A 159 -2.33 15.92 -6.54
C TRP A 159 -3.60 16.27 -5.77
N SER A 160 -4.57 15.35 -5.70
CA SER A 160 -5.84 15.54 -4.99
C SER A 160 -6.58 16.87 -5.27
N PRO A 161 -6.67 17.38 -6.52
CA PRO A 161 -7.63 18.45 -6.78
C PRO A 161 -9.04 17.90 -6.57
N TRP A 162 -9.94 18.77 -6.11
CA TRP A 162 -11.31 18.42 -5.72
C TRP A 162 -12.01 17.47 -6.71
N PRO A 163 -12.76 16.43 -6.25
CA PRO A 163 -13.36 15.41 -7.11
C PRO A 163 -14.27 15.94 -8.25
N GLY A 164 -14.82 17.14 -8.11
CA GLY A 164 -15.63 17.80 -9.15
C GLY A 164 -14.83 18.46 -10.27
N SER A 165 -13.51 18.59 -10.13
CA SER A 165 -12.65 19.35 -11.04
C SER A 165 -12.25 18.58 -12.31
N ILE A 166 -12.21 17.25 -12.29
CA ILE A 166 -11.69 16.47 -13.42
C ILE A 166 -12.60 16.60 -14.65
N ARG A 167 -13.91 16.34 -14.54
CA ARG A 167 -14.85 16.52 -15.67
C ARG A 167 -14.96 17.98 -16.13
N ALA A 168 -14.77 18.94 -15.24
CA ALA A 168 -14.79 20.36 -15.57
C ALA A 168 -13.51 20.80 -16.31
N PHE A 169 -12.35 20.28 -15.90
CA PHE A 169 -11.05 20.57 -16.52
C PHE A 169 -10.98 20.05 -17.96
N TRP A 170 -11.53 18.87 -18.22
CA TRP A 170 -11.59 18.28 -19.56
C TRP A 170 -12.54 19.02 -20.51
N LYS A 171 -13.64 19.63 -20.02
CA LYS A 171 -14.57 20.40 -20.86
C LYS A 171 -14.08 21.81 -21.23
N MET A 172 -12.99 22.28 -20.63
CA MET A 172 -12.58 23.70 -20.71
C MET A 172 -11.27 23.92 -21.47
N LYS A 173 -10.56 22.87 -21.90
CA LYS A 173 -9.24 23.00 -22.54
C LYS A 173 -9.00 22.13 -23.77
N TRP A 174 -9.99 21.38 -24.23
CA TRP A 174 -9.97 20.66 -25.52
C TRP A 174 -11.35 20.72 -26.17
#